data_AF-A0AAV8YFT1-F1
#
_entry.id   AF-A0AAV8YFT1-F1
#
_cell.length_a   1.000
_cell.length_b   1.000
_cell.length_c   1.000
_cell.angle_alpha   90.00
_cell.angle_beta   90.00
_cell.angle_gamma   90.00
#
_symmetry.space_group_name_H-M   'P 1'
#
loop_
_entity.id
_entity.type
_entity.pdbx_description
1 polymer ?
#
loop_
_entity_poly.entity_id
_entity_poly.type
_entity_poly.pdbx_seq_one_letter_code
_entity_poly.pdbx_strand_id
1 'polypeptide(L)'
;MVKWSTCLNKIADTRRFGKPADFDAVTKRGNLFALINYWYVNCGVITCGISHILTAGECKQRNEDEGLHEVCGTVTAIWLPFEGDKLMIQIIITTLEILVELCIMSPAGVLCILSWETVEVLISHINHFKSNFLKIFEESTVEGRSKQLKFCIQYHNHILRYTLMCIKRKI
;
A
#
# COMPACT_ATOMS: atom_id res chain seq x y z
N MET A 1 -10.63 12.87 -11.40
CA MET A 1 -9.57 12.29 -10.56
C MET A 1 -10.07 12.19 -9.12
N VAL A 2 -10.23 10.99 -8.58
CA VAL A 2 -10.54 10.80 -7.15
C VAL A 2 -9.30 11.25 -6.38
N LYS A 3 -9.45 12.25 -5.50
CA LYS A 3 -8.36 12.67 -4.62
C LYS A 3 -8.30 11.67 -3.47
N TRP A 4 -7.56 10.57 -3.63
CA TRP A 4 -7.33 9.57 -2.58
C TRP A 4 -6.84 10.20 -1.28
N SER A 5 -5.99 11.22 -1.38
CA SER A 5 -5.57 12.06 -0.24
C SER A 5 -6.75 12.67 0.53
N THR A 6 -7.85 13.03 -0.14
CA THR A 6 -9.05 13.55 0.52
C THR A 6 -9.86 12.46 1.24
N CYS A 7 -9.90 11.24 0.70
CA CYS A 7 -10.51 10.09 1.38
C CYS A 7 -9.72 9.77 2.66
N LEU A 8 -8.40 9.64 2.55
CA LEU A 8 -7.51 9.34 3.67
C LEU A 8 -7.53 10.41 4.76
N ASN A 9 -7.43 11.70 4.38
CA ASN A 9 -7.49 12.80 5.35
C ASN A 9 -8.80 12.86 6.12
N LYS A 10 -9.91 12.46 5.48
CA LYS A 10 -11.23 12.42 6.14
C LYS A 10 -11.38 11.23 7.08
N ILE A 11 -10.83 10.08 6.70
CA ILE A 11 -10.80 8.90 7.57
C ILE A 11 -9.90 9.15 8.79
N ALA A 12 -8.79 9.87 8.60
CA ALA A 12 -7.90 10.26 9.70
C ALA A 12 -8.44 11.44 10.56
N ASP A 13 -9.54 12.09 10.16
CA ASP A 13 -10.08 13.23 10.90
C ASP A 13 -10.94 12.79 12.09
N THR A 14 -10.36 12.89 13.28
CA THR A 14 -11.02 12.56 14.55
C THR A 14 -11.67 13.76 15.24
N ARG A 15 -11.67 14.96 14.63
CA ARG A 15 -12.11 16.19 15.32
C ARG A 15 -13.59 16.21 15.67
N ARG A 16 -14.44 15.61 14.83
CA ARG A 16 -15.91 15.72 14.95
C ARG A 16 -16.53 14.73 15.92
N PHE A 17 -16.04 13.49 15.94
CA PHE A 17 -16.63 12.39 16.73
C PHE A 17 -15.72 11.91 17.86
N GLY A 18 -14.58 12.57 18.06
CA GLY A 18 -13.56 12.14 19.01
C GLY A 18 -12.63 11.08 18.42
N LYS A 19 -11.48 10.91 19.08
CA LYS A 19 -10.45 9.96 18.70
C LYS A 19 -10.79 8.56 19.24
N PRO A 20 -10.82 7.51 18.40
CA PRO A 20 -10.92 6.14 18.88
C PRO A 20 -9.77 5.81 19.86
N ALA A 21 -10.05 4.99 20.87
CA ALA A 21 -9.06 4.65 21.91
C ALA A 21 -7.83 3.93 21.33
N ASP A 22 -8.00 3.15 20.28
CA ASP A 22 -6.98 2.35 19.60
C ASP A 22 -6.30 3.07 18.42
N PHE A 23 -6.72 4.30 18.08
CA PHE A 23 -6.27 4.99 16.87
C PHE A 23 -4.75 5.20 16.81
N ASP A 24 -4.12 5.59 17.92
CA ASP A 24 -2.66 5.79 18.00
C ASP A 24 -1.90 4.47 17.86
N ALA A 25 -2.41 3.41 18.50
CA ALA A 25 -1.80 2.09 18.44
C ALA A 25 -1.87 1.52 17.01
N VAL A 26 -3.02 1.69 16.35
CA VAL A 26 -3.22 1.29 14.94
C VAL A 26 -2.28 2.08 14.03
N THR A 27 -2.18 3.40 14.20
CA THR A 27 -1.30 4.25 13.37
C THR A 27 0.17 3.89 13.56
N LYS A 28 0.62 3.67 14.81
CA LYS A 28 1.99 3.28 15.12
C LYS A 28 2.33 1.92 14.50
N ARG A 29 1.40 0.97 14.56
CA ARG A 29 1.53 -0.35 13.94
C ARG A 29 1.56 -0.26 12.41
N GLY A 30 0.73 0.58 11.82
CA GLY A 30 0.76 0.90 10.39
C GLY A 30 2.13 1.39 9.94
N ASN A 31 2.64 2.46 10.57
CA ASN A 31 3.97 3.00 10.26
C ASN A 31 5.09 1.97 10.39
N LEU A 32 5.01 1.08 11.39
CA LEU A 32 5.97 -0.01 11.55
C LEU A 32 5.90 -1.00 10.38
N PHE A 33 4.70 -1.42 9.98
CA PHE A 33 4.53 -2.31 8.82
C PHE A 33 4.93 -1.66 7.51
N ALA A 34 4.64 -0.36 7.33
CA ALA A 34 5.09 0.40 6.17
C ALA A 34 6.63 0.41 6.07
N LEU A 35 7.32 0.62 7.19
CA LEU A 35 8.78 0.59 7.25
C LEU A 35 9.33 -0.82 6.96
N ILE A 36 8.75 -1.87 7.56
CA ILE A 36 9.15 -3.25 7.30
C ILE A 36 8.95 -3.61 5.82
N ASN A 37 7.79 -3.25 5.25
CA ASN A 37 7.47 -3.51 3.86
C ASN A 37 8.39 -2.76 2.91
N TYR A 38 8.75 -1.51 3.23
CA TYR A 38 9.73 -0.74 2.45
C TYR A 38 11.05 -1.49 2.35
N TRP A 39 11.62 -1.93 3.48
CA TRP A 39 12.86 -2.70 3.49
C TRP A 39 12.71 -4.06 2.79
N TYR A 40 11.61 -4.76 3.03
CA TYR A 40 11.31 -6.05 2.39
C TYR A 40 11.32 -5.94 0.86
N VAL A 41 10.62 -4.96 0.29
CA VAL A 41 10.56 -4.74 -1.17
C VAL A 41 11.94 -4.40 -1.72
N ASN A 42 12.68 -3.49 -1.08
CA ASN A 42 14.01 -3.09 -1.54
C ASN A 42 15.01 -4.25 -1.47
N CYS A 43 15.02 -5.03 -0.38
CA CYS A 43 15.84 -6.23 -0.27
C CYS A 43 15.44 -7.29 -1.32
N GLY A 44 14.14 -7.42 -1.62
CA GLY A 44 13.65 -8.29 -2.68
C GLY A 44 14.24 -7.93 -4.04
N VAL A 45 14.17 -6.66 -4.44
CA VAL A 45 14.73 -6.17 -5.71
C VAL A 45 16.24 -6.45 -5.79
N ILE A 46 16.99 -6.17 -4.72
CA ILE A 46 18.44 -6.41 -4.69
C ILE A 46 18.76 -7.90 -4.81
N THR A 47 18.06 -8.76 -4.06
CA THR A 47 18.32 -10.21 -4.06
C THR A 47 17.92 -10.87 -5.37
N CYS A 48 16.80 -10.47 -5.97
CA CYS A 48 16.42 -10.91 -7.32
C CYS A 48 17.45 -10.45 -8.36
N GLY A 49 17.85 -9.18 -8.32
CA GLY A 49 18.86 -8.64 -9.23
C GLY A 49 20.20 -9.38 -9.15
N ILE A 50 20.70 -9.64 -7.93
CA ILE A 50 21.93 -10.43 -7.74
C ILE A 50 21.74 -11.85 -8.27
N SER A 51 20.61 -12.49 -8.00
CA SER A 51 20.34 -13.85 -8.46
C SER A 51 20.40 -13.94 -9.99
N HIS A 52 19.78 -12.99 -10.69
CA HIS A 52 19.81 -12.93 -12.16
C HIS A 52 21.22 -12.70 -12.73
N ILE A 53 22.03 -11.87 -12.07
CA ILE A 53 23.43 -11.65 -12.46
C ILE A 53 24.26 -12.93 -12.25
N LEU A 54 24.05 -13.66 -11.15
CA LEU A 54 24.76 -14.91 -10.88
C LEU A 54 24.37 -16.02 -11.87
N THR A 55 23.12 -16.05 -12.32
CA THR A 55 22.62 -17.01 -13.33
C THR A 55 22.87 -16.54 -14.77
N ALA A 56 23.68 -15.50 -15.00
CA ALA A 56 23.96 -14.99 -16.34
C ALA A 56 24.59 -16.05 -17.27
N GLY A 57 25.30 -17.03 -16.72
CA GLY A 57 25.84 -18.17 -17.48
C GLY A 57 24.74 -19.03 -18.11
N GLU A 58 23.66 -19.30 -17.37
CA GLU A 58 22.51 -20.07 -17.87
C GLU A 58 21.79 -19.34 -19.02
N CYS A 59 21.69 -18.00 -18.91
CA CYS A 59 21.16 -17.16 -19.99
C CYS A 59 21.99 -17.28 -21.27
N LYS A 60 23.32 -17.23 -21.17
CA LYS A 60 24.20 -17.35 -22.34
C LYS A 60 24.06 -18.71 -23.01
N GLN A 61 24.04 -19.78 -22.22
CA GLN A 61 23.86 -21.13 -22.73
C GLN A 61 22.51 -21.26 -23.47
N ARG A 62 21.44 -20.75 -22.88
CA ARG A 62 20.11 -20.76 -23.51
C ARG A 62 20.07 -19.96 -24.81
N ASN A 63 20.78 -18.83 -24.86
CA ASN A 63 20.90 -18.05 -26.10
C ASN A 63 21.61 -18.83 -27.20
N GLU A 64 22.65 -19.58 -26.88
CA GLU A 64 23.36 -20.44 -27.83
C GLU A 64 22.47 -21.60 -28.31
N ASP A 65 21.74 -22.24 -27.40
CA ASP A 65 20.88 -23.40 -27.68
C ASP A 65 19.64 -23.01 -28.52
N GLU A 66 19.02 -21.86 -28.24
CA GLU A 66 17.79 -21.39 -28.89
C GLU A 66 18.07 -20.40 -30.05
N GLY A 67 19.33 -20.02 -30.29
CA GLY A 67 19.70 -19.02 -31.29
C GLY A 67 19.19 -17.61 -30.96
N LEU A 68 19.07 -17.28 -29.67
CA LEU A 68 18.62 -15.98 -29.19
C LEU A 68 19.80 -15.01 -29.04
N HIS A 69 19.48 -13.72 -29.11
CA HIS A 69 20.44 -12.61 -28.95
C HIS A 69 20.04 -11.70 -27.79
N GLU A 70 19.62 -12.29 -26.67
CA GLU A 70 19.27 -11.54 -25.47
C GLU A 70 20.54 -11.04 -24.75
N VAL A 71 20.48 -9.86 -24.16
CA VAL A 71 21.57 -9.35 -23.33
C VAL A 71 21.51 -10.06 -21.97
N CYS A 72 22.52 -10.86 -21.67
CA CYS A 72 22.67 -11.56 -20.40
C CYS A 72 23.51 -10.73 -19.39
N GLY A 73 23.36 -11.00 -18.09
CA GLY A 73 24.08 -10.28 -17.03
C GLY A 73 23.40 -8.97 -16.59
N THR A 74 22.14 -8.79 -16.97
CA THR A 74 21.22 -7.74 -16.55
C THR A 74 20.21 -8.28 -15.52
N VAL A 75 19.38 -7.43 -14.91
CA VAL A 75 18.36 -7.88 -13.94
C VAL A 75 17.34 -8.75 -14.64
N THR A 76 16.96 -8.39 -15.87
CA THR A 76 16.13 -9.22 -16.73
C THR A 76 16.81 -9.45 -18.05
N ALA A 77 16.76 -10.67 -18.58
CA ALA A 77 17.23 -10.93 -19.94
C ALA A 77 16.32 -10.16 -20.91
N ILE A 78 16.89 -9.20 -21.65
CA ILE A 78 16.16 -8.37 -22.59
C ILE A 78 16.74 -8.49 -23.99
N TRP A 79 15.85 -8.55 -24.97
CA TRP A 79 16.25 -8.46 -26.37
C TRP A 79 16.38 -7.00 -26.78
N LEU A 80 17.54 -6.63 -27.34
CA LEU A 80 17.82 -5.29 -27.83
C LEU A 80 18.29 -5.36 -29.29
N PRO A 81 17.96 -4.35 -30.12
CA PRO A 81 18.33 -4.34 -31.54
C PRO A 81 19.82 -4.00 -31.78
N PHE A 82 20.64 -4.01 -30.73
CA PHE A 82 22.06 -3.73 -30.77
C PHE A 82 22.82 -4.73 -29.89
N GLU A 83 24.07 -5.01 -30.25
CA GLU A 83 24.93 -5.92 -29.48
C GLU A 83 25.24 -5.34 -28.10
N GLY A 84 24.75 -6.01 -27.06
CA GLY A 84 24.89 -5.61 -25.66
C GLY A 84 26.13 -6.19 -24.96
N ASP A 85 27.05 -6.81 -25.69
CA ASP A 85 28.13 -7.61 -25.09
C ASP A 85 29.23 -6.78 -24.42
N LYS A 86 29.20 -5.45 -24.61
CA LYS A 86 30.13 -4.54 -23.93
C LYS A 86 29.70 -4.35 -22.48
N LEU A 87 30.62 -4.59 -21.55
CA LEU A 87 30.42 -4.41 -20.11
C LEU A 87 29.80 -3.04 -19.76
N MET A 88 30.22 -1.96 -20.43
CA MET A 88 29.66 -0.61 -20.20
C MET A 88 28.16 -0.52 -20.54
N ILE A 89 27.73 -1.18 -21.62
CA ILE A 89 26.33 -1.20 -22.04
C ILE A 89 25.50 -2.01 -21.04
N GLN A 90 26.00 -3.16 -20.61
CA GLN A 90 25.37 -4.00 -19.58
C GLN A 90 25.18 -3.21 -18.27
N ILE A 91 26.22 -2.54 -17.78
CA ILE A 91 26.11 -1.72 -16.55
C ILE A 91 25.04 -0.63 -16.69
N ILE A 92 24.97 0.06 -17.84
CA ILE A 92 23.96 1.10 -18.09
C ILE A 92 22.55 0.50 -18.07
N ILE A 93 22.34 -0.61 -18.78
CA ILE A 93 21.04 -1.30 -18.84
C ILE A 93 20.63 -1.79 -17.46
N THR A 94 21.49 -2.52 -16.75
CA THR A 94 21.23 -3.02 -15.40
C THR A 94 20.88 -1.88 -14.45
N THR A 95 21.59 -0.76 -14.53
CA THR A 95 21.29 0.42 -13.69
C THR A 95 19.91 0.99 -14.02
N LEU A 96 19.55 1.10 -15.30
CA LEU A 96 18.23 1.56 -15.74
C LEU A 96 17.11 0.62 -15.27
N GLU A 97 17.29 -0.70 -15.41
CA GLU A 97 16.34 -1.70 -14.94
C GLU A 97 16.10 -1.60 -13.43
N ILE A 98 17.18 -1.50 -12.63
CA ILE A 98 17.08 -1.33 -11.17
C ILE A 98 16.32 -0.04 -10.83
N LEU A 99 16.63 1.07 -11.52
CA LEU A 99 15.92 2.33 -11.28
C LEU A 99 14.43 2.22 -11.60
N VAL A 100 14.08 1.58 -12.72
CA VAL A 100 12.69 1.37 -13.12
C VAL A 100 11.97 0.48 -12.11
N GLU A 101 12.60 -0.62 -11.69
CA GLU A 101 12.04 -1.54 -10.72
C GLU A 101 11.81 -0.86 -9.37
N LEU A 102 12.76 -0.05 -8.89
CA LEU A 102 12.59 0.76 -7.69
C LEU A 102 11.44 1.78 -7.83
N CYS A 103 11.31 2.40 -9.01
CA CYS A 103 10.23 3.36 -9.29
C CYS A 103 8.84 2.71 -9.34
N ILE A 104 8.73 1.42 -9.69
CA ILE A 104 7.46 0.72 -9.84
C ILE A 104 7.10 -0.06 -8.58
N MET A 105 8.04 -0.83 -8.05
CA MET A 105 7.79 -1.77 -6.93
C MET A 105 7.60 -1.04 -5.61
N SER A 106 8.34 0.04 -5.36
CA SER A 106 8.21 0.82 -4.12
C SER A 106 6.80 1.42 -3.96
N PRO A 107 6.24 2.18 -4.93
CA PRO A 107 4.89 2.71 -4.79
C PRO A 107 3.83 1.60 -4.78
N ALA A 108 4.02 0.50 -5.53
CA ALA A 108 3.11 -0.65 -5.47
C ALA A 108 3.04 -1.24 -4.05
N GLY A 109 4.19 -1.43 -3.39
CA GLY A 109 4.25 -1.88 -2.00
C GLY A 109 3.56 -0.92 -1.03
N VAL A 110 3.78 0.39 -1.20
CA VAL A 110 3.11 1.43 -0.39
C VAL A 110 1.59 1.39 -0.57
N LEU A 111 1.09 1.20 -1.79
CA LEU A 111 -0.36 1.11 -2.05
C LEU A 111 -1.01 -0.09 -1.35
N CYS A 112 -0.33 -1.23 -1.29
CA CYS A 112 -0.81 -2.41 -0.56
C CYS A 112 -0.93 -2.12 0.94
N ILE A 113 0.11 -1.56 1.56
CA ILE A 113 0.10 -1.22 2.98
C ILE A 113 -0.93 -0.12 3.28
N LEU A 114 -1.00 0.92 2.46
CA LEU A 114 -1.96 2.00 2.63
C LEU A 114 -3.41 1.50 2.61
N SER A 115 -3.71 0.54 1.73
CA SER A 115 -5.04 -0.09 1.67
C SER A 115 -5.35 -0.84 2.97
N TRP A 116 -4.37 -1.59 3.49
CA TRP A 116 -4.49 -2.29 4.77
C TRP A 116 -4.65 -1.31 5.96
N GLU A 117 -3.81 -0.28 6.05
CA GLU A 117 -3.90 0.76 7.10
C GLU A 117 -5.25 1.46 7.09
N THR A 118 -5.79 1.76 5.91
CA THR A 118 -7.11 2.39 5.76
C THR A 118 -8.21 1.51 6.36
N VAL A 119 -8.14 0.19 6.14
CA VAL A 119 -9.09 -0.77 6.70
C VAL A 119 -8.97 -0.84 8.23
N GLU A 120 -7.74 -0.88 8.75
CA GLU A 120 -7.51 -0.91 10.20
C GLU A 120 -8.03 0.35 10.91
N VAL A 121 -7.79 1.54 10.33
CA VAL A 121 -8.34 2.80 10.86
C VAL A 121 -9.87 2.79 10.80
N LEU A 122 -10.46 2.27 9.72
CA LEU A 122 -11.91 2.13 9.61
C LEU A 122 -12.48 1.19 10.68
N ILE A 123 -11.81 0.06 10.95
CA ILE A 123 -12.19 -0.88 12.03
C ILE A 123 -12.16 -0.17 13.39
N SER A 124 -11.13 0.62 13.66
CA SER A 124 -11.02 1.44 14.87
C SER A 124 -12.20 2.41 15.03
N HIS A 125 -12.62 3.08 13.94
CA HIS A 125 -13.83 3.91 13.95
C HIS A 125 -15.12 3.12 14.21
N ILE A 126 -15.26 1.93 13.63
CA ILE A 126 -16.42 1.04 13.86
C ILE A 126 -16.46 0.56 15.32
N ASN A 127 -15.31 0.21 15.90
CA ASN A 127 -15.20 -0.17 17.30
C ASN A 127 -15.55 0.99 18.23
N HIS A 128 -15.07 2.20 17.92
CA HIS A 128 -15.44 3.41 18.65
C HIS A 128 -16.94 3.68 18.56
N PHE A 129 -17.54 3.55 17.36
CA PHE A 129 -18.97 3.65 17.17
C PHE A 129 -19.74 2.62 18.01
N LYS A 130 -19.33 1.34 17.99
CA LYS A 130 -19.93 0.26 18.78
C LYS A 130 -19.91 0.57 20.27
N SER A 131 -18.77 1.03 20.80
CA SER A 131 -18.67 1.43 22.21
C SER A 131 -19.64 2.56 22.57
N ASN A 132 -19.75 3.59 21.72
CA ASN A 132 -20.70 4.68 21.95
C ASN A 132 -22.16 4.24 21.80
N PHE A 133 -22.43 3.28 20.91
CA PHE A 133 -23.77 2.72 20.75
C PHE A 133 -24.22 1.92 21.97
N LEU A 134 -23.32 1.15 22.59
CA LEU A 134 -23.64 0.40 23.81
C LEU A 134 -23.99 1.32 25.00
N LYS A 135 -23.34 2.48 25.12
CA LYS A 135 -23.64 3.49 26.15
C LYS A 135 -25.08 4.01 26.10
N ILE A 136 -25.75 3.93 24.95
CA ILE A 136 -27.17 4.31 24.81
C ILE A 136 -28.06 3.46 25.72
N PHE A 137 -27.73 2.17 25.88
CA PHE A 137 -28.50 1.24 26.69
C PHE A 137 -28.20 1.38 28.18
N GLU A 138 -27.02 1.90 28.54
CA GLU A 138 -26.62 2.19 29.91
C GLU A 138 -27.24 3.51 30.42
N GLU A 139 -27.68 4.40 29.51
CA GLU A 139 -28.29 5.68 29.85
C GLU A 139 -29.71 5.51 30.41
N SER A 140 -29.91 5.98 31.64
CA SER A 140 -31.17 5.88 32.38
C SER A 140 -32.20 6.92 31.94
N THR A 141 -31.73 8.07 31.42
CA THR A 141 -32.61 9.17 31.01
C THR A 141 -33.07 9.05 29.55
N VAL A 142 -34.36 9.29 29.29
CA VAL A 142 -34.92 9.26 27.93
C VAL A 142 -34.28 10.33 27.04
N GLU A 143 -34.02 11.52 27.60
CA GLU A 143 -33.38 12.64 26.90
C GLU A 143 -31.92 12.35 26.56
N GLY A 144 -31.16 11.79 27.51
CA GLY A 144 -29.78 11.34 27.28
C GLY A 144 -29.72 10.28 26.18
N ARG A 145 -30.62 9.29 26.24
CA ARG A 145 -30.73 8.22 25.25
C ARG A 145 -31.01 8.76 23.84
N SER A 146 -31.94 9.69 23.72
CA SER A 146 -32.28 10.35 22.45
C SER A 146 -31.08 11.13 21.87
N LYS A 147 -30.35 11.87 22.72
CA LYS A 147 -29.16 12.63 22.31
C LYS A 147 -28.03 11.72 21.85
N GLN A 148 -27.75 10.65 22.59
CA GLN A 148 -26.72 9.67 22.23
C GLN A 148 -27.09 8.89 20.96
N LEU A 149 -28.37 8.54 20.77
CA LEU A 149 -28.84 7.92 19.54
C LEU A 149 -28.66 8.83 18.33
N LYS A 150 -28.99 10.13 18.46
CA LYS A 150 -28.75 11.12 17.42
C LYS A 150 -27.27 11.24 17.06
N PHE A 151 -26.38 11.24 18.07
CA PHE A 151 -24.93 11.21 17.85
C PHE A 151 -24.51 9.95 17.07
N CYS A 152 -24.98 8.77 17.46
CA CYS A 152 -24.67 7.52 16.79
C CYS A 152 -25.17 7.50 15.34
N ILE A 153 -26.39 7.96 15.07
CA ILE A 153 -26.92 8.07 13.70
C ILE A 153 -26.05 9.00 12.85
N GLN A 154 -25.62 10.14 13.41
CA GLN A 154 -24.72 11.06 12.69
C GLN A 154 -23.35 10.43 12.42
N TYR A 155 -22.81 9.70 13.39
CA TYR A 155 -21.52 9.03 13.24
C TYR A 155 -21.59 7.87 12.24
N HIS A 156 -22.62 7.04 12.29
CA HIS A 156 -22.83 5.97 11.31
C HIS A 156 -22.96 6.51 9.88
N ASN A 157 -23.78 7.57 9.69
CA ASN A 157 -23.89 8.25 8.40
C ASN A 157 -22.55 8.84 7.93
N HIS A 158 -21.73 9.31 8.86
CA HIS A 158 -20.41 9.83 8.55
C HIS A 158 -19.46 8.74 8.04
N ILE A 159 -19.41 7.59 8.73
CA ILE A 159 -18.63 6.41 8.31
C ILE A 159 -19.09 5.94 6.92
N LEU A 160 -20.40 5.78 6.71
CA LEU A 160 -20.96 5.34 5.42
C LEU A 160 -20.58 6.29 4.27
N ARG A 161 -20.62 7.62 4.51
CA ARG A 161 -20.22 8.61 3.49
C ARG A 161 -18.76 8.45 3.09
N TYR A 162 -17.87 8.05 4.00
CA TYR A 162 -16.47 7.79 3.69
C TYR A 162 -16.31 6.52 2.86
N THR A 163 -16.88 5.41 3.31
CA THR A 163 -16.82 4.14 2.58
C THR A 163 -17.37 4.30 1.16
N LEU A 164 -18.49 5.01 0.99
CA LEU A 164 -19.06 5.30 -0.33
C LEU A 164 -18.21 6.25 -1.17
N MET A 165 -17.54 7.24 -0.57
CA MET A 165 -16.67 8.18 -1.29
C MET A 165 -15.42 7.47 -1.82
N CYS A 166 -14.88 6.49 -1.09
CA CYS A 166 -13.71 5.74 -1.53
C CYS A 166 -14.09 4.61 -2.52
N ILE A 167 -15.34 4.12 -2.50
CA ILE A 167 -15.85 3.08 -3.43
C ILE A 167 -16.43 3.66 -4.72
N LYS A 168 -17.07 4.85 -4.71
CA LYS A 168 -17.69 5.42 -5.91
C LYS A 168 -16.64 5.79 -6.96
N ARG A 169 -16.30 4.81 -7.79
CA ARG A 169 -15.94 4.95 -9.19
C ARG A 169 -17.05 5.80 -9.80
N LYS A 170 -16.75 7.03 -10.26
CA LYS A 170 -17.57 7.63 -11.30
C LYS A 170 -17.43 6.68 -12.50
N ILE A 171 -18.40 5.78 -12.65
CA ILE A 171 -18.73 5.17 -13.93
C ILE A 171 -19.20 6.31 -14.82
#